data_AF-A0AAX6FVS9-F1
#
_entry.id   AF-A0AAX6FVS9-F1
#
_cell.length_a   1.000
_cell.length_b   1.000
_cell.length_c   1.000
_cell.angle_alpha   90.00
_cell.angle_beta   90.00
_cell.angle_gamma   90.00
#
_symmetry.space_group_name_H-M   'P 1'
#
loop_
_entity.id
_entity.type
_entity.pdbx_description
1 polymer ?
#
loop_
_entity_poly.entity_id
_entity_poly.type
_entity_poly.pdbx_seq_one_letter_code
_entity_poly.pdbx_strand_id
1 'polypeptide(L)' 'MIDSYIVVYKFSHDLHFFVTGGDDENELILATVLQGFFDSVSLILRNNVDKRTALENLDLIFLCLDEIVERA' A
#
# COMPACT_ATOMS: atom_id res chain seq x y z
N MET A 1 -10.71 12.08 -8.62
CA MET A 1 -11.89 11.22 -8.45
C MET A 1 -12.14 10.48 -9.74
N ILE A 2 -11.96 9.16 -9.74
CA ILE A 2 -12.43 8.27 -10.80
C ILE A 2 -13.65 7.59 -10.21
N ASP A 3 -14.81 7.69 -10.87
CA ASP A 3 -16.03 6.95 -10.52
C ASP A 3 -16.45 6.98 -9.03
N SER A 4 -16.39 8.14 -8.36
CA SER A 4 -16.71 8.30 -6.92
C SER A 4 -15.75 7.59 -5.96
N TYR A 5 -14.50 7.38 -6.35
CA TYR A 5 -13.43 6.91 -5.46
C TYR A 5 -12.31 7.94 -5.32
N ILE A 6 -11.79 8.03 -4.09
CA ILE A 6 -10.52 8.70 -3.77
C ILE A 6 -9.40 7.68 -3.98
N VAL A 7 -8.38 8.06 -4.74
CA VAL A 7 -7.24 7.21 -5.05
C VAL A 7 -5.98 7.94 -4.60
N VAL A 8 -5.30 7.39 -3.59
CA VAL A 8 -3.96 7.83 -3.20
C VAL A 8 -2.95 6.84 -3.76
N TYR A 9 -1.82 7.35 -4.25
CA TYR A 9 -0.81 6.53 -4.89
C TYR A 9 0.60 6.96 -4.49
N LYS A 10 1.52 6.00 -4.49
CA LYS A 10 2.94 6.22 -4.25
C LYS A 10 3.75 5.36 -5.20
N PHE A 11 4.83 5.95 -5.72
CA PHE A 11 5.72 5.29 -6.65
C PHE A 11 7.10 5.14 -6.02
N SER A 12 7.69 3.95 -6.16
CA SER A 12 9.05 3.65 -5.74
C SER A 12 9.67 2.68 -6.75
N HIS A 13 10.78 3.10 -7.36
CA HIS A 13 11.50 2.34 -8.39
C HIS A 13 10.59 1.87 -9.54
N ASP A 14 10.22 0.59 -9.56
CA ASP A 14 9.37 -0.04 -10.57
C ASP A 14 8.07 -0.60 -9.96
N LEU A 15 7.73 -0.17 -8.75
CA LEU A 15 6.53 -0.54 -8.01
C LEU A 15 5.60 0.66 -7.82
N HIS A 16 4.32 0.41 -8.06
CA HIS A 16 3.25 1.37 -7.85
C HIS A 16 2.33 0.86 -6.74
N PHE A 17 2.17 1.68 -5.70
CA PHE A 17 1.30 1.43 -4.57
C PHE A 17 0.06 2.29 -4.71
N PHE A 18 -1.12 1.69 -4.49
CA PHE A 18 -2.40 2.37 -4.59
C PHE A 18 -3.28 1.99 -3.40
N VAL A 19 -3.98 2.97 -2.84
CA VAL A 19 -5.08 2.76 -1.90
C VAL A 19 -6.28 3.55 -2.40
N THR A 20 -7.43 2.88 -2.44
CA THR A 20 -8.69 3.46 -2.92
C THR A 20 -9.73 3.43 -1.81
N GLY A 21 -10.45 4.53 -1.61
CA GLY A 21 -11.60 4.61 -0.71
C GLY A 21 -12.80 5.27 -1.38
N GLY A 22 -13.98 5.18 -0.76
CA GLY A 22 -15.17 5.89 -1.23
C GLY A 22 -14.97 7.40 -1.27
N ASP A 23 -15.83 8.13 -1.97
CA ASP A 23 -15.81 9.59 -2.01
C ASP A 23 -16.26 10.26 -0.70
N ASP A 24 -16.86 9.48 0.19
CA ASP A 24 -17.24 9.83 1.55
C ASP A 24 -16.12 9.60 2.59
N GLU A 25 -15.05 8.90 2.21
CA GLU A 25 -13.93 8.60 3.10
C GLU A 25 -12.95 9.78 3.26
N ASN A 26 -12.23 9.79 4.39
CA ASN A 26 -11.22 10.82 4.64
C ASN A 26 -9.91 10.51 3.89
N GLU A 27 -9.56 11.37 2.92
CA GLU A 27 -8.33 11.25 2.13
C GLU A 27 -7.06 11.15 2.97
N LEU A 28 -7.00 11.83 4.13
CA LEU A 28 -5.82 11.78 5.01
C LEU A 28 -5.65 10.41 5.67
N ILE A 29 -6.75 9.72 5.96
CA ILE A 29 -6.72 8.35 6.49
C ILE A 29 -6.18 7.42 5.39
N LEU A 30 -6.68 7.51 4.16
CA LEU A 30 -6.19 6.73 3.03
C LEU A 30 -4.69 6.96 2.79
N ALA A 31 -4.24 8.22 2.85
CA ALA A 31 -2.81 8.57 2.74
C ALA A 31 -1.97 7.95 3.86
N THR A 32 -2.51 7.89 5.09
CA THR A 32 -1.83 7.28 6.24
C THR A 32 -1.73 5.76 6.07
N VAL A 33 -2.79 5.11 5.58
CA VAL A 33 -2.77 3.67 5.25
C VAL A 33 -1.75 3.36 4.16
N LEU A 34 -1.72 4.15 3.08
CA LEU A 34 -0.74 4.00 2.01
C LEU A 34 0.70 4.16 2.52
N GLN A 35 0.93 5.16 3.36
CA GLN A 35 2.25 5.42 3.94
C GLN A 35 2.67 4.27 4.88
N GLY A 36 1.78 3.81 5.75
CA GLY A 36 2.03 2.68 6.64
C GLY A 36 2.31 1.38 5.87
N PHE A 37 1.55 1.10 4.80
CA PHE A 37 1.80 -0.05 3.94
C PHE A 37 3.17 0.03 3.26
N PHE A 38 3.51 1.20 2.71
CA PHE A 38 4.81 1.41 2.08
C PHE A 38 5.97 1.23 3.06
N ASP A 39 5.86 1.75 4.29
CA ASP A 39 6.90 1.66 5.29
C ASP A 39 7.09 0.21 5.77
N SER A 40 6.01 -0.53 5.97
CA SER A 40 6.06 -1.96 6.32
C SER A 40 6.68 -2.80 5.20
N VAL A 41 6.30 -2.57 3.94
CA VAL A 41 6.91 -3.24 2.77
C VAL A 41 8.38 -2.87 2.68
N SER A 42 8.75 -1.60 2.86
CA SER A 42 10.14 -1.16 2.87
C SER A 42 10.95 -1.88 3.95
N LEU A 43 10.38 -2.11 5.13
CA LEU A 43 11.02 -2.87 6.20
C LEU A 43 11.21 -4.35 5.82
N ILE A 44 10.19 -5.01 5.28
CA ILE A 44 10.24 -6.40 4.82
C ILE A 44 11.33 -6.59 3.76
N LEU A 45 11.42 -5.66 2.81
CA LEU A 45 12.37 -5.69 1.70
C LEU A 45 13.73 -5.06 2.06
N ARG A 46 13.99 -4.74 3.33
CA ARG A 46 15.25 -4.15 3.81
C ARG A 46 15.65 -2.86 3.06
N ASN A 47 14.66 -2.01 2.78
CA ASN A 47 14.74 -0.78 1.99
C ASN A 47 15.08 -0.98 0.50
N ASN A 48 15.07 -2.22 0.00
CA ASN A 48 15.22 -2.50 -1.43
C ASN A 48 13.85 -2.77 -2.07
N VAL A 49 13.11 -1.70 -2.36
CA VAL A 49 11.75 -1.76 -2.89
C VAL A 49 11.78 -1.81 -4.42
N ASP A 50 12.22 -2.95 -4.96
CA ASP A 50 12.16 -3.28 -6.39
C ASP A 50 11.24 -4.47 -6.67
N LYS A 51 10.76 -4.58 -7.91
CA LYS A 51 9.82 -5.63 -8.32
C LYS A 51 10.31 -7.04 -8.06
N ARG A 52 11.60 -7.32 -8.24
CA ARG A 52 12.14 -8.67 -8.03
C ARG A 52 12.10 -9.02 -6.55
N THR A 53 12.64 -8.16 -5.68
CA THR A 53 12.65 -8.41 -4.24
C THR A 53 11.22 -8.45 -3.67
N ALA A 54 10.30 -7.63 -4.18
CA ALA A 54 8.89 -7.70 -3.81
C ALA A 54 8.22 -9.03 -4.21
N LEU A 55 8.49 -9.54 -5.42
CA LEU A 55 7.96 -10.85 -5.86
C LEU A 55 8.54 -12.02 -5.06
N GLU A 56 9.82 -11.95 -4.67
CA GLU A 56 10.47 -12.97 -3.83
C GLU A 56 9.89 -13.02 -2.40
N ASN A 57 9.30 -11.93 -1.92
CA ASN A 57 8.73 -11.81 -0.56
C ASN A 57 7.21 -11.57 -0.58
N LEU A 58 6.53 -11.92 -1.67
CA LEU A 58 5.12 -11.57 -1.90
C LEU A 58 4.19 -12.08 -0.80
N ASP A 59 4.43 -13.29 -0.29
CA ASP A 59 3.64 -13.88 0.79
C ASP A 59 3.68 -13.03 2.07
N LEU A 60 4.83 -12.45 2.41
CA LEU A 60 4.98 -11.55 3.56
C LEU A 60 4.30 -10.21 3.32
N ILE A 61 4.32 -9.72 2.08
CA ILE A 61 3.60 -8.50 1.69
C ILE A 61 2.09 -8.70 1.84
N PHE A 62 1.55 -9.86 1.42
CA PHE A 62 0.14 -10.17 1.61
C PHE A 62 -0.23 -10.32 3.08
N LEU A 63 0.61 -10.98 3.88
CA LEU A 63 0.39 -11.05 5.33
C LEU A 63 0.36 -9.65 5.95
N CYS A 64 1.29 -8.77 5.56
CA CYS A 64 1.29 -7.38 6.01
C CYS A 64 0.03 -6.62 5.57
N LEU A 65 -0.48 -6.88 4.37
CA LEU A 65 -1.72 -6.29 3.88
C LEU A 65 -2.93 -6.71 4.74
N ASP A 66 -3.02 -8.00 5.06
CA ASP A 66 -4.09 -8.55 5.91
C ASP A 66 -4.10 -7.92 7.31
N GLU A 67 -2.91 -7.65 7.89
CA GLU A 67 -2.78 -6.96 9.19
C GLU A 67 -3.10 -5.45 9.12
N ILE A 68 -2.92 -4.81 7.97
CA ILE A 68 -3.23 -3.38 7.78
C ILE A 68 -4.73 -3.15 7.59
N VAL A 69 -5.41 -4.08 6.90
CA VAL A 69 -6.84 -3.99 6.60
C VAL A 69 -7.56 -5.14 7.28
N GLU A 70 -7.81 -4.99 8.59
CA GLU A 70 -8.63 -5.95 9.31
C GLU A 70 -10.11 -5.72 8.97
N ARG A 71 -10.75 -6.68 8.30
CA ARG A 71 -12.20 -6.71 8.15
C ARG A 71 -12.80 -7.16 9.49
N ALA A 72 -13.43 -6.24 10.21
CA ALA A 72 -14.28 -6.56 11.35
C ALA A 72 -15.50 -7.40 10.93
#